data_AF-A0A0F9KKR0-F1
#
_entry.id   AF-A0A0F9KKR0-F1
#
_cell.length_a   1.000
_cell.length_b   1.000
_cell.length_c   1.000
_cell.angle_alpha   90.00
_cell.angle_beta   90.00
_cell.angle_gamma   90.00
#
_symmetry.space_group_name_H-M   'P 1'
#
loop_
_entity.id
_entity.type
_entity.pdbx_description
1 polymer ?
#
loop_
_entity_poly.entity_id
_entity_poly.type
_entity_poly.pdbx_seq_one_letter_code
_entity_poly.pdbx_strand_id
1 'polypeptide(L)'
;MTNLKDIYYLEGKIPINLIREPFCLKCMNQVDEGLTLCSSCSSLLDIVKEWYFNKVKALGVHNAYPIGDYKVSINILSELISLLKFKKGEIFKKYAGKLLADGLSYIFVQNIDLFKNTAYITIPPKFSREEKNQCIYIVNPFLKKLKKLGFKLVNIIEKTTKLKDTGKNKDKNLEERFTDIKGTHQIEVKDLHGKNVLIVDDVFTVGSTVWDLSRALKEVNAGEINILVAGRHMLFGKWPVPGLIDSKELNFDYLIIYFSNLDIDRDYRKVRNVKLKTLRMRNHETIVSVIAGSGQDYNLSIDLKNRIITHDCPNYINERKKIKKFCKHITKAFLDIKKESGEQYVTNILKSMYLNLDEWEFESD
;
A
#
# COMPACT_ATOMS: atom_id res chain seq x y z
N MET A 1 -6.77 -22.43 4.44
CA MET A 1 -6.58 -22.66 3.00
C MET A 1 -7.04 -21.42 2.29
N THR A 2 -6.10 -20.62 1.84
CA THR A 2 -6.37 -19.41 1.07
C THR A 2 -6.76 -19.82 -0.32
N ASN A 3 -7.94 -19.40 -0.76
CA ASN A 3 -8.23 -19.44 -2.18
C ASN A 3 -7.27 -18.46 -2.87
N LEU A 4 -6.72 -18.84 -4.03
CA LEU A 4 -5.97 -17.94 -4.95
C LEU A 4 -6.77 -16.68 -5.38
N LYS A 5 -7.99 -16.47 -4.83
CA LYS A 5 -8.92 -15.37 -5.09
C LYS A 5 -8.54 -14.06 -4.40
N ASP A 6 -7.64 -14.08 -3.40
CA ASP A 6 -7.32 -12.89 -2.58
C ASP A 6 -6.09 -12.10 -3.06
N ILE A 7 -5.40 -12.58 -4.10
CA ILE A 7 -4.25 -11.89 -4.70
C ILE A 7 -4.70 -11.26 -6.00
N TYR A 8 -4.46 -9.95 -6.14
CA TYR A 8 -4.64 -9.23 -7.40
C TYR A 8 -3.30 -8.81 -7.98
N TYR A 9 -3.12 -9.00 -9.29
CA TYR A 9 -1.91 -8.60 -10.00
C TYR A 9 -2.14 -7.25 -10.68
N LEU A 10 -1.59 -6.17 -10.11
CA LEU A 10 -1.67 -4.83 -10.69
C LEU A 10 -1.06 -4.82 -12.09
N GLU A 11 -1.84 -4.37 -13.07
CA GLU A 11 -1.51 -4.41 -14.50
C GLU A 11 -1.01 -5.79 -14.97
N GLY A 12 -1.50 -6.87 -14.33
CA GLY A 12 -1.15 -8.26 -14.61
C GLY A 12 0.27 -8.67 -14.18
N LYS A 13 0.95 -7.87 -13.35
CA LYS A 13 2.38 -8.06 -13.05
C LYS A 13 2.71 -8.07 -11.57
N ILE A 14 2.15 -7.15 -10.80
CA ILE A 14 2.60 -6.87 -9.44
C ILE A 14 1.58 -7.39 -8.44
N PRO A 15 1.89 -8.44 -7.65
CA PRO A 15 0.94 -9.03 -6.74
C PRO A 15 0.69 -8.12 -5.53
N ILE A 16 -0.58 -7.96 -5.17
CA ILE A 16 -1.00 -7.33 -3.92
C ILE A 16 -2.06 -8.20 -3.25
N ASN A 17 -2.04 -8.20 -1.92
CA ASN A 17 -3.05 -8.89 -1.12
C ASN A 17 -4.25 -7.96 -0.91
N LEU A 18 -5.43 -8.47 -1.27
CA LEU A 18 -6.69 -7.80 -1.03
C LEU A 18 -7.11 -7.96 0.44
N ILE A 19 -7.98 -7.06 0.93
CA ILE A 19 -8.57 -7.23 2.26
C ILE A 19 -9.62 -8.35 2.23
N ARG A 20 -9.50 -9.30 3.16
CA ARG A 20 -10.43 -10.43 3.30
C ARG A 20 -11.71 -10.01 4.02
N GLU A 21 -12.83 -10.54 3.54
CA GLU A 21 -14.13 -10.48 4.21
C GLU A 21 -14.19 -11.50 5.39
N PRO A 22 -15.08 -11.27 6.38
CA PRO A 22 -15.99 -10.14 6.52
C PRO A 22 -15.33 -8.92 7.19
N PHE A 23 -15.72 -7.72 6.77
CA PHE A 23 -15.18 -6.47 7.33
C PHE A 23 -16.24 -5.42 7.63
N CYS A 24 -15.90 -4.56 8.59
CA CYS A 24 -16.67 -3.41 9.00
C CYS A 24 -16.91 -2.47 7.81
N LEU A 25 -18.18 -2.16 7.55
CA LEU A 25 -18.58 -1.28 6.46
C LEU A 25 -18.03 0.15 6.58
N LYS A 26 -17.69 0.61 7.80
CA LYS A 26 -17.26 2.00 8.04
C LYS A 26 -15.75 2.19 8.11
N CYS A 27 -15.01 1.16 8.50
CA CYS A 27 -13.58 1.29 8.72
C CYS A 27 -12.76 0.15 8.13
N MET A 28 -13.34 -0.87 7.51
CA MET A 28 -12.60 -2.00 6.94
C MET A 28 -11.74 -2.80 7.94
N ASN A 29 -11.96 -2.68 9.26
CA ASN A 29 -11.45 -3.68 10.20
C ASN A 29 -12.21 -4.98 9.95
N GLN A 30 -11.58 -6.17 9.99
CA GLN A 30 -12.40 -7.40 9.95
C GLN A 30 -13.27 -7.48 11.21
N VAL A 31 -14.37 -8.18 11.04
CA VAL A 31 -15.39 -8.41 12.04
C VAL A 31 -15.69 -9.90 12.04
N ASP A 32 -16.44 -10.38 13.03
CA ASP A 32 -16.89 -11.77 13.02
C ASP A 32 -17.97 -12.00 11.96
N GLU A 33 -18.16 -13.26 11.54
CA GLU A 33 -19.21 -13.63 10.61
C GLU A 33 -20.60 -13.15 11.11
N GLY A 34 -21.41 -12.62 10.20
CA GLY A 34 -22.72 -12.05 10.51
C GLY A 34 -22.70 -10.61 11.03
N LEU A 35 -21.53 -10.06 11.41
CA LEU A 35 -21.42 -8.66 11.80
C LEU A 35 -21.11 -7.75 10.61
N THR A 36 -21.67 -6.53 10.64
CA THR A 36 -21.45 -5.50 9.60
C THR A 36 -20.62 -4.32 10.09
N LEU A 37 -20.52 -4.13 11.41
CA LEU A 37 -19.74 -3.08 12.06
C LEU A 37 -18.84 -3.69 13.14
N CYS A 38 -17.64 -3.12 13.32
CA CYS A 38 -16.79 -3.44 14.46
C CYS A 38 -17.23 -2.65 15.70
N SER A 39 -16.79 -3.08 16.89
CA SER A 39 -17.11 -2.41 18.16
C SER A 39 -16.81 -0.91 18.16
N SER A 40 -15.68 -0.50 17.56
CA SER A 40 -15.31 0.92 17.48
C SER A 40 -16.20 1.74 16.54
N CYS A 41 -16.89 1.11 15.59
CA CYS A 41 -17.79 1.79 14.68
C CYS A 41 -19.26 1.70 15.09
N SER A 42 -19.61 0.70 15.92
CA SER A 42 -20.94 0.59 16.55
C SER A 42 -21.06 1.50 17.78
N SER A 43 -20.00 1.62 18.56
CA SER A 43 -19.93 2.49 19.75
C SER A 43 -19.21 3.78 19.39
N LEU A 44 -19.96 4.69 18.77
CA LEU A 44 -19.45 5.98 18.32
C LEU A 44 -18.93 6.84 19.49
N LEU A 45 -17.92 7.66 19.21
CA LEU A 45 -17.49 8.73 20.14
C LEU A 45 -18.58 9.80 20.24
N ASP A 46 -18.68 10.49 21.38
CA ASP A 46 -19.67 11.55 21.59
C ASP A 46 -19.61 12.67 20.52
N ILE A 47 -18.39 12.98 20.04
CA ILE A 47 -18.19 13.96 18.97
C ILE A 47 -18.69 13.47 17.60
N VAL A 48 -18.72 12.15 17.39
CA VAL A 48 -19.18 11.47 16.18
C VAL A 48 -20.61 10.98 16.40
N LYS A 49 -21.60 11.87 16.27
CA LYS A 49 -23.01 11.49 16.46
C LYS A 49 -23.50 10.44 15.46
N GLU A 50 -22.94 10.48 14.24
CA GLU A 50 -23.24 9.53 13.17
C GLU A 50 -22.10 9.47 12.14
N TRP A 51 -22.14 8.44 11.28
CA TRP A 51 -21.28 8.35 10.10
C TRP A 51 -21.96 9.02 8.89
N TYR A 52 -21.39 10.09 8.37
CA TYR A 52 -21.92 10.80 7.18
C TYR A 52 -21.72 10.08 5.84
N PHE A 53 -21.15 8.88 5.86
CA PHE A 53 -20.90 8.05 4.68
C PHE A 53 -21.42 6.64 4.85
N ASN A 54 -21.65 5.95 3.74
CA ASN A 54 -22.34 4.66 3.67
C ASN A 54 -21.37 3.49 3.85
N LYS A 55 -20.41 3.32 2.92
CA LYS A 55 -19.44 2.21 2.95
C LYS A 55 -18.04 2.66 2.56
N VAL A 56 -17.05 1.99 3.13
CA VAL A 56 -15.64 2.04 2.72
C VAL A 56 -15.30 0.74 2.00
N LYS A 57 -14.49 0.81 0.95
CA LYS A 57 -13.73 -0.32 0.39
C LYS A 57 -12.27 0.10 0.30
N ALA A 58 -11.36 -0.84 0.55
CA ALA A 58 -9.93 -0.61 0.48
C ALA A 58 -9.27 -1.70 -0.36
N LEU A 59 -8.25 -1.31 -1.13
CA LEU A 59 -7.52 -2.24 -1.98
C LEU A 59 -6.68 -3.23 -1.18
N GLY A 60 -6.03 -2.78 -0.11
CA GLY A 60 -5.27 -3.66 0.78
C GLY A 60 -4.86 -2.99 2.07
N VAL A 61 -4.11 -3.74 2.89
CA VAL A 61 -3.61 -3.25 4.18
C VAL A 61 -2.37 -2.39 3.97
N HIS A 62 -2.35 -1.20 4.56
CA HIS A 62 -1.21 -0.29 4.59
C HIS A 62 -0.56 -0.27 5.98
N ASN A 63 0.72 -0.62 6.06
CA ASN A 63 1.50 -0.44 7.27
C ASN A 63 2.99 -0.27 6.97
N ALA A 64 3.72 0.26 7.95
CA ALA A 64 5.19 0.30 7.91
C ALA A 64 5.76 0.14 9.33
N TYR A 65 6.80 -0.68 9.46
CA TYR A 65 7.56 -0.83 10.70
C TYR A 65 8.54 0.34 10.87
N PRO A 66 8.61 0.97 12.05
CA PRO A 66 9.70 1.86 12.38
C PRO A 66 10.98 1.04 12.61
N ILE A 67 12.07 1.38 11.94
CA ILE A 67 13.42 0.84 12.20
C ILE A 67 14.36 2.04 12.36
N GLY A 68 14.65 2.40 13.61
CA GLY A 68 15.30 3.68 13.93
C GLY A 68 14.51 4.86 13.36
N ASP A 69 15.18 5.72 12.59
CA ASP A 69 14.55 6.86 11.89
C ASP A 69 13.84 6.48 10.57
N TYR A 70 13.93 5.22 10.15
CA TYR A 70 13.37 4.74 8.90
C TYR A 70 12.00 4.08 9.08
N LYS A 71 11.22 4.07 8.00
CA LYS A 71 9.97 3.30 7.91
C LYS A 71 10.08 2.27 6.81
N VAL A 72 9.90 1.00 7.15
CA VAL A 72 9.93 -0.11 6.20
C VAL A 72 8.50 -0.57 5.92
N SER A 73 8.08 -0.43 4.67
CA SER A 73 6.77 -0.88 4.18
C SER A 73 6.61 -2.38 4.35
N ILE A 74 5.48 -2.83 4.91
CA ILE A 74 5.25 -4.27 5.18
C ILE A 74 4.88 -5.08 3.94
N ASN A 75 4.46 -4.41 2.87
CA ASN A 75 4.03 -5.04 1.63
C ASN A 75 4.17 -4.06 0.46
N ILE A 76 3.98 -4.58 -0.76
CA ILE A 76 4.12 -3.82 -2.00
C ILE A 76 3.14 -2.64 -2.05
N LEU A 77 1.90 -2.83 -1.59
CA LEU A 77 0.91 -1.74 -1.55
C LEU A 77 1.36 -0.58 -0.66
N SER A 78 1.95 -0.87 0.49
CA SER A 78 2.50 0.12 1.40
C SER A 78 3.69 0.84 0.79
N GLU A 79 4.52 0.13 0.01
CA GLU A 79 5.62 0.72 -0.74
C GLU A 79 5.12 1.66 -1.86
N LEU A 80 4.09 1.26 -2.62
CA LEU A 80 3.47 2.11 -3.64
C LEU A 80 2.87 3.39 -3.03
N ILE A 81 2.23 3.28 -1.86
CA ILE A 81 1.72 4.44 -1.12
C ILE A 81 2.87 5.32 -0.62
N SER A 82 3.96 4.73 -0.13
CA SER A 82 5.16 5.47 0.27
C SER A 82 5.80 6.23 -0.90
N LEU A 83 5.89 5.59 -2.07
CA LEU A 83 6.35 6.19 -3.33
C LEU A 83 5.50 7.39 -3.73
N LEU A 84 4.18 7.23 -3.66
CA LEU A 84 3.23 8.30 -3.92
C LEU A 84 3.42 9.48 -2.96
N LYS A 85 3.59 9.17 -1.67
CA LYS A 85 3.61 10.17 -0.58
C LYS A 85 4.90 10.97 -0.47
N PHE A 86 6.03 10.28 -0.52
CA PHE A 86 7.29 10.83 -0.01
C PHE A 86 8.37 11.01 -1.07
N LYS A 87 8.30 10.33 -2.22
CA LYS A 87 9.31 10.52 -3.26
C LYS A 87 9.12 11.86 -3.96
N LYS A 88 10.21 12.62 -4.14
CA LYS A 88 10.17 13.92 -4.83
C LYS A 88 9.88 13.79 -6.33
N GLY A 89 10.39 12.75 -7.00
CA GLY A 89 10.26 12.58 -8.44
C GLY A 89 8.84 12.25 -8.89
N GLU A 90 8.25 13.11 -9.73
CA GLU A 90 6.89 12.89 -10.28
C GLU A 90 6.76 11.56 -11.02
N ILE A 91 7.84 11.06 -11.63
CA ILE A 91 7.82 9.81 -12.38
C ILE A 91 7.42 8.62 -11.52
N PHE A 92 7.86 8.59 -10.25
CA PHE A 92 7.52 7.56 -9.29
C PHE A 92 6.07 7.70 -8.82
N LYS A 93 5.62 8.94 -8.58
CA LYS A 93 4.22 9.20 -8.22
C LYS A 93 3.25 8.79 -9.33
N LYS A 94 3.58 9.11 -10.59
CA LYS A 94 2.80 8.70 -11.77
C LYS A 94 2.77 7.18 -11.91
N TYR A 95 3.90 6.50 -11.68
CA TYR A 95 3.98 5.04 -11.73
C TYR A 95 3.12 4.39 -10.63
N ALA A 96 3.36 4.75 -9.37
CA ALA A 96 2.61 4.23 -8.23
C ALA A 96 1.11 4.55 -8.36
N GLY A 97 0.76 5.79 -8.73
CA GLY A 97 -0.61 6.21 -8.95
C GLY A 97 -1.33 5.41 -10.04
N LYS A 98 -0.65 5.09 -11.16
CA LYS A 98 -1.20 4.22 -12.21
C LYS A 98 -1.50 2.81 -11.70
N LEU A 99 -0.57 2.22 -10.94
CA LEU A 99 -0.73 0.89 -10.37
C LEU A 99 -1.86 0.85 -9.34
N LEU A 100 -1.89 1.81 -8.39
CA LEU A 100 -2.96 1.91 -7.41
C LEU A 100 -4.31 2.13 -8.09
N ALA A 101 -4.39 2.96 -9.14
CA ALA A 101 -5.61 3.17 -9.90
C ALA A 101 -6.11 1.90 -10.62
N ASP A 102 -5.20 1.02 -11.06
CA ASP A 102 -5.57 -0.29 -11.60
C ASP A 102 -6.26 -1.15 -10.54
N GLY A 103 -5.65 -1.28 -9.36
CA GLY A 103 -6.24 -1.99 -8.24
C GLY A 103 -7.57 -1.39 -7.78
N LEU A 104 -7.67 -0.06 -7.68
CA LEU A 104 -8.94 0.61 -7.35
C LEU A 104 -10.03 0.35 -8.40
N SER A 105 -9.67 0.28 -9.69
CA SER A 105 -10.60 -0.06 -10.77
C SER A 105 -11.12 -1.49 -10.61
N TYR A 106 -10.24 -2.43 -10.24
CA TYR A 106 -10.64 -3.79 -9.93
C TYR A 106 -11.64 -3.84 -8.76
N ILE A 107 -11.32 -3.19 -7.62
CA ILE A 107 -12.23 -3.14 -6.46
C ILE A 107 -13.57 -2.49 -6.82
N PHE A 108 -13.55 -1.42 -7.61
CA PHE A 108 -14.76 -0.75 -8.09
C PHE A 108 -15.65 -1.72 -8.87
N VAL A 109 -15.09 -2.45 -9.84
CA VAL A 109 -15.84 -3.40 -10.68
C VAL A 109 -16.35 -4.60 -9.87
N GLN A 110 -15.55 -5.14 -8.95
CA GLN A 110 -15.98 -6.24 -8.07
C GLN A 110 -17.12 -5.83 -7.14
N ASN A 111 -17.29 -4.53 -6.89
CA ASN A 111 -18.33 -3.99 -6.02
C ASN A 111 -19.27 -3.08 -6.81
N ILE A 112 -19.59 -3.47 -8.06
CA ILE A 112 -20.32 -2.59 -8.97
C ILE A 112 -21.68 -2.15 -8.43
N ASP A 113 -22.39 -3.00 -7.69
CA ASP A 113 -23.67 -2.63 -7.08
C ASP A 113 -23.56 -1.46 -6.09
N LEU A 114 -22.40 -1.29 -5.46
CA LEU A 114 -22.11 -0.18 -4.57
C LEU A 114 -21.83 1.12 -5.33
N PHE A 115 -21.20 1.03 -6.51
CA PHE A 115 -20.63 2.18 -7.19
C PHE A 115 -21.33 2.56 -8.51
N LYS A 116 -22.20 1.72 -9.06
CA LYS A 116 -22.86 1.94 -10.36
C LYS A 116 -23.66 3.24 -10.45
N ASN A 117 -24.20 3.70 -9.33
CA ASN A 117 -25.00 4.92 -9.23
C ASN A 117 -24.19 6.16 -8.86
N THR A 118 -22.86 6.06 -8.72
CA THR A 118 -22.00 7.20 -8.42
C THR A 118 -22.03 8.22 -9.56
N ALA A 119 -22.44 9.44 -9.26
CA ALA A 119 -22.48 10.55 -10.20
C ALA A 119 -21.25 11.46 -10.09
N TYR A 120 -20.70 11.61 -8.88
CA TYR A 120 -19.59 12.53 -8.59
C TYR A 120 -18.41 11.83 -7.95
N ILE A 121 -17.21 12.37 -8.15
CA ILE A 121 -15.98 11.93 -7.49
C ILE A 121 -15.23 13.11 -6.89
N THR A 122 -14.66 12.92 -5.70
CA THR A 122 -13.77 13.89 -5.07
C THR A 122 -12.64 13.19 -4.29
N ILE A 123 -11.72 13.98 -3.74
CA ILE A 123 -10.65 13.56 -2.83
C ILE A 123 -10.59 14.53 -1.65
N PRO A 124 -10.06 14.12 -0.48
CA PRO A 124 -9.76 15.05 0.60
C PRO A 124 -8.80 16.16 0.14
N PRO A 125 -9.20 17.44 0.19
CA PRO A 125 -8.38 18.56 -0.26
C PRO A 125 -7.22 18.84 0.72
N LYS A 126 -6.17 19.45 0.18
CA LYS A 126 -5.11 20.06 0.99
C LYS A 126 -5.54 21.45 1.45
N PHE A 127 -4.97 21.92 2.56
CA PHE A 127 -5.20 23.29 3.04
C PHE A 127 -4.54 24.31 2.13
N SER A 128 -3.25 24.14 1.83
CA SER A 128 -2.57 24.97 0.83
C SER A 128 -3.03 24.60 -0.58
N ARG A 129 -3.52 25.59 -1.32
CA ARG A 129 -3.88 25.45 -2.75
C ARG A 129 -2.65 25.27 -3.65
N GLU A 130 -1.48 25.70 -3.19
CA GLU A 130 -0.21 25.53 -3.90
C GLU A 130 0.35 24.11 -3.71
N GLU A 131 -0.01 23.42 -2.62
CA GLU A 131 0.42 22.05 -2.37
C GLU A 131 -0.35 21.08 -3.27
N LYS A 132 0.36 20.47 -4.23
CA LYS A 132 -0.20 19.45 -5.11
C LYS A 132 -0.71 18.25 -4.30
N ASN A 133 -2.03 18.02 -4.36
CA ASN A 133 -2.63 16.82 -3.78
C ASN A 133 -2.15 15.57 -4.54
N GLN A 134 -1.39 14.72 -3.86
CA GLN A 134 -0.77 13.55 -4.46
C GLN A 134 -1.80 12.48 -4.86
N CYS A 135 -2.99 12.47 -4.25
CA CYS A 135 -4.05 11.53 -4.62
C CYS A 135 -4.54 11.74 -6.07
N ILE A 136 -4.27 12.90 -6.69
CA ILE A 136 -4.52 13.16 -8.12
C ILE A 136 -3.78 12.17 -9.02
N TYR A 137 -2.59 11.69 -8.62
CA TYR A 137 -1.86 10.67 -9.39
C TYR A 137 -2.59 9.33 -9.42
N ILE A 138 -3.49 9.04 -8.48
CA ILE A 138 -4.39 7.88 -8.48
C ILE A 138 -5.68 8.23 -9.24
N VAL A 139 -6.36 9.32 -8.88
CA VAL A 139 -7.71 9.60 -9.38
C VAL A 139 -7.75 9.87 -10.88
N ASN A 140 -6.74 10.54 -11.44
CA ASN A 140 -6.70 10.81 -12.88
C ASN A 140 -6.64 9.53 -13.73
N PRO A 141 -5.69 8.58 -13.52
CA PRO A 141 -5.72 7.31 -14.23
C PRO A 141 -6.95 6.45 -13.88
N PHE A 142 -7.47 6.51 -12.65
CA PHE A 142 -8.68 5.80 -12.25
C PHE A 142 -9.91 6.27 -13.05
N LEU A 143 -10.14 7.58 -13.12
CA LEU A 143 -11.19 8.18 -13.95
C LEU A 143 -11.07 7.81 -15.43
N LYS A 144 -9.85 7.77 -15.98
CA LYS A 144 -9.60 7.32 -17.36
C LYS A 144 -9.99 5.86 -17.57
N LYS A 145 -9.71 4.98 -16.60
CA LYS A 145 -10.13 3.56 -16.64
C LYS A 145 -11.65 3.44 -16.54
N LEU A 146 -12.29 4.12 -15.57
CA LEU A 146 -13.74 4.12 -15.41
C LEU A 146 -14.48 4.63 -16.66
N LYS A 147 -13.97 5.70 -17.30
CA LYS A 147 -14.53 6.21 -18.57
C LYS A 147 -14.50 5.16 -19.68
N LYS A 148 -13.41 4.38 -19.78
CA LYS A 148 -13.30 3.28 -20.76
C LYS A 148 -14.27 2.13 -20.47
N LEU A 149 -14.65 1.94 -19.20
CA LEU A 149 -15.65 0.97 -18.76
C LEU A 149 -17.10 1.50 -18.88
N GLY A 150 -17.30 2.70 -19.44
CA GLY A 150 -18.61 3.29 -19.68
C GLY A 150 -19.15 4.16 -18.54
N PHE A 151 -18.43 4.30 -17.43
CA PHE A 151 -18.86 5.16 -16.32
C PHE A 151 -18.55 6.63 -16.59
N LYS A 152 -19.54 7.49 -16.33
CA LYS A 152 -19.44 8.94 -16.51
C LYS A 152 -19.60 9.63 -15.15
N LEU A 153 -18.49 9.83 -14.45
CA LEU A 153 -18.45 10.54 -13.18
C LEU A 153 -18.00 11.99 -13.40
N VAL A 154 -18.65 12.93 -12.73
CA VAL A 154 -18.26 14.33 -12.68
C VAL A 154 -17.21 14.53 -11.59
N ASN A 155 -16.04 15.04 -11.96
CA ASN A 155 -14.96 15.33 -11.03
C ASN A 155 -15.19 16.69 -10.35
N ILE A 156 -15.36 16.71 -9.02
CA ILE A 156 -15.58 17.92 -8.20
C ILE A 156 -14.44 18.19 -7.23
N ILE A 157 -13.24 17.65 -7.48
CA ILE A 157 -12.04 17.87 -6.66
C ILE A 157 -11.76 19.38 -6.47
N GLU A 158 -11.83 20.16 -7.55
CA GLU A 158 -11.58 21.62 -7.51
C GLU A 158 -12.72 22.41 -6.83
N LYS A 159 -13.84 21.75 -6.53
CA LYS A 159 -14.97 22.31 -5.77
C LYS A 159 -14.98 21.87 -4.31
N THR A 160 -13.91 21.24 -3.85
CA THR A 160 -13.77 20.75 -2.48
C THR A 160 -12.59 21.48 -1.84
N THR A 161 -12.81 22.18 -0.74
CA THR A 161 -11.77 22.99 -0.08
C THR A 161 -11.62 22.63 1.39
N LYS A 162 -10.41 22.89 1.93
CA LYS A 162 -10.13 22.79 3.36
C LYS A 162 -9.88 24.20 3.91
N LEU A 163 -10.67 24.61 4.91
CA LEU A 163 -10.75 25.98 5.42
C LEU A 163 -9.67 26.32 6.45
N LYS A 164 -9.12 25.33 7.14
CA LYS A 164 -8.03 25.51 8.12
C LYS A 164 -7.03 24.37 8.08
N ASP A 165 -5.77 24.68 8.41
CA ASP A 165 -4.80 23.64 8.71
C ASP A 165 -5.13 23.00 10.06
N THR A 166 -5.03 21.68 10.13
CA THR A 166 -5.29 20.89 11.34
C THR A 166 -4.01 20.28 11.91
N GLY A 167 -2.85 20.62 11.33
CA GLY A 167 -1.55 20.10 11.70
C GLY A 167 -1.40 18.60 11.45
N LYS A 168 -0.34 18.01 12.00
CA LYS A 168 -0.08 16.57 11.92
C LYS A 168 -0.83 15.84 13.03
N ASN A 169 -1.55 14.78 12.65
CA ASN A 169 -2.32 13.93 13.57
C ASN A 169 -1.49 12.83 14.26
N LYS A 170 -0.15 12.91 14.24
CA LYS A 170 0.70 11.78 14.67
C LYS A 170 0.61 11.48 16.18
N ASP A 171 0.44 12.52 16.99
CA ASP A 171 0.50 12.44 18.46
C ASP A 171 -0.88 12.66 19.12
N LYS A 172 -1.93 12.78 18.30
CA LYS A 172 -3.29 13.10 18.75
C LYS A 172 -4.11 11.85 18.97
N ASN A 173 -4.92 11.85 20.03
CA ASN A 173 -5.85 10.76 20.30
C ASN A 173 -7.02 10.75 19.28
N LEU A 174 -7.85 9.71 19.33
CA LEU A 174 -8.92 9.53 18.35
C LEU A 174 -9.92 10.70 18.36
N GLU A 175 -10.34 11.15 19.54
CA GLU A 175 -11.34 12.20 19.71
C GLU A 175 -10.83 13.56 19.23
N GLU A 176 -9.61 13.93 19.62
CA GLU A 176 -8.91 15.14 19.14
C GLU A 176 -8.87 15.20 17.61
N ARG A 177 -8.59 14.06 16.96
CA ARG A 177 -8.54 13.98 15.50
C ARG A 177 -9.88 14.22 14.80
N PHE A 178 -11.00 13.93 15.46
CA PHE A 178 -12.35 14.25 14.96
C PHE A 178 -12.72 15.70 15.26
N THR A 179 -12.40 16.18 16.47
CA THR A 179 -12.66 17.56 16.89
C THR A 179 -11.93 18.57 16.00
N ASP A 180 -10.65 18.34 15.70
CA ASP A 180 -9.84 19.26 14.90
C ASP A 180 -10.34 19.42 13.47
N ILE A 181 -10.75 18.30 12.86
CA ILE A 181 -11.14 18.24 11.45
C ILE A 181 -12.61 18.60 11.25
N LYS A 182 -13.44 18.59 12.29
CA LYS A 182 -14.86 18.96 12.19
C LYS A 182 -15.02 20.39 11.68
N GLY A 183 -15.87 20.58 10.67
CA GLY A 183 -16.14 21.88 10.08
C GLY A 183 -15.01 22.41 9.19
N THR A 184 -14.05 21.58 8.78
CA THR A 184 -12.90 22.05 8.00
C THR A 184 -13.09 21.94 6.51
N HIS A 185 -13.93 21.02 6.04
CA HIS A 185 -14.21 20.87 4.62
C HIS A 185 -15.44 21.67 4.21
N GLN A 186 -15.37 22.22 3.00
CA GLN A 186 -16.47 22.92 2.33
C GLN A 186 -16.60 22.45 0.88
N ILE A 187 -17.83 22.40 0.38
CA ILE A 187 -18.15 22.07 -1.00
C ILE A 187 -18.69 23.32 -1.71
N GLU A 188 -18.02 23.73 -2.78
CA GLU A 188 -18.38 24.87 -3.63
C GLU A 188 -19.36 24.49 -4.76
N VAL A 189 -20.15 23.42 -4.54
CA VAL A 189 -21.23 23.00 -5.43
C VAL A 189 -22.55 23.39 -4.76
N LYS A 190 -23.43 24.06 -5.50
CA LYS A 190 -24.68 24.61 -4.94
C LYS A 190 -25.61 23.53 -4.38
N ASP A 191 -25.74 22.42 -5.09
CA ASP A 191 -26.63 21.33 -4.71
C ASP A 191 -26.22 20.02 -5.38
N LEU A 192 -26.16 18.93 -4.61
CA LEU A 192 -25.91 17.56 -5.03
C LEU A 192 -27.13 16.66 -4.74
N HIS A 193 -28.33 17.24 -4.59
CA HIS A 193 -29.56 16.58 -4.18
C HIS A 193 -29.72 15.14 -4.70
N GLY A 194 -29.59 14.18 -3.78
CA GLY A 194 -29.79 12.75 -4.02
C GLY A 194 -28.75 12.09 -4.93
N LYS A 195 -27.67 12.79 -5.31
CA LYS A 195 -26.61 12.27 -6.18
C LYS A 195 -25.54 11.59 -5.36
N ASN A 196 -25.20 10.36 -5.74
CA ASN A 196 -24.18 9.60 -5.03
C ASN A 196 -22.77 10.12 -5.36
N VAL A 197 -21.92 10.18 -4.33
CA VAL A 197 -20.55 10.70 -4.39
C VAL A 197 -19.56 9.62 -3.99
N LEU A 198 -18.48 9.47 -4.75
CA LEU A 198 -17.33 8.64 -4.40
C LEU A 198 -16.19 9.52 -3.90
N ILE A 199 -15.73 9.27 -2.68
CA ILE A 199 -14.49 9.86 -2.17
C ILE A 199 -13.36 8.86 -2.43
N VAL A 200 -12.29 9.30 -3.10
CA VAL A 200 -11.07 8.52 -3.24
C VAL A 200 -9.97 9.09 -2.35
N ASP A 201 -9.27 8.22 -1.63
CA ASP A 201 -8.14 8.61 -0.78
C ASP A 201 -6.99 7.60 -0.89
N ASP A 202 -5.80 8.00 -0.49
CA ASP A 202 -4.64 7.11 -0.47
C ASP A 202 -4.71 6.13 0.71
N VAL A 203 -5.03 6.61 1.92
CA VAL A 203 -4.97 5.81 3.14
C VAL A 203 -6.10 6.17 4.11
N PHE A 204 -6.96 5.21 4.39
CA PHE A 204 -7.91 5.30 5.49
C PHE A 204 -7.24 4.94 6.81
N THR A 205 -7.05 5.93 7.69
CA THR A 205 -6.57 5.72 9.06
C THR A 205 -7.73 5.52 10.03
N VAL A 206 -8.18 6.57 10.71
CA VAL A 206 -9.34 6.52 11.61
C VAL A 206 -10.62 7.04 10.95
N GLY A 207 -10.50 7.58 9.74
CA GLY A 207 -11.63 8.08 8.97
C GLY A 207 -12.05 9.51 9.27
N SER A 208 -11.38 10.25 10.18
CA SER A 208 -11.83 11.59 10.57
C SER A 208 -11.87 12.59 9.40
N THR A 209 -10.88 12.54 8.49
CA THR A 209 -10.86 13.38 7.29
C THR A 209 -12.01 13.09 6.33
N VAL A 210 -12.24 11.83 5.98
CA VAL A 210 -13.35 11.46 5.08
C VAL A 210 -14.71 11.63 5.75
N TRP A 211 -14.78 11.52 7.08
CA TRP A 211 -15.99 11.80 7.86
C TRP A 211 -16.39 13.28 7.73
N ASP A 212 -15.47 14.22 7.95
CA ASP A 212 -15.78 15.65 7.84
C ASP A 212 -16.03 16.09 6.39
N LEU A 213 -15.31 15.51 5.42
CA LEU A 213 -15.61 15.73 4.01
C LEU A 213 -17.00 15.21 3.64
N SER A 214 -17.40 14.06 4.18
CA SER A 214 -18.74 13.50 3.96
C SER A 214 -19.82 14.37 4.61
N ARG A 215 -19.57 14.94 5.80
CA ARG A 215 -20.44 15.96 6.40
C ARG A 215 -20.66 17.13 5.44
N ALA A 216 -19.58 17.70 4.90
CA ALA A 216 -19.66 18.85 3.99
C ALA A 216 -20.43 18.50 2.69
N LEU A 217 -20.31 17.27 2.19
CA LEU A 217 -21.12 16.78 1.06
C LEU A 217 -22.60 16.61 1.42
N LYS A 218 -22.91 16.16 2.64
CA LYS A 218 -24.29 16.06 3.13
C LYS A 218 -24.95 17.43 3.30
N GLU A 219 -24.20 18.45 3.68
CA GLU A 219 -24.69 19.84 3.78
C GLU A 219 -25.13 20.43 2.44
N VAL A 220 -24.64 19.87 1.32
CA VAL A 220 -25.10 20.19 -0.05
C VAL A 220 -26.00 19.08 -0.62
N ASN A 221 -26.71 18.35 0.24
CA ASN A 221 -27.72 17.34 -0.09
C ASN A 221 -27.23 16.12 -0.89
N ALA A 222 -25.95 15.75 -0.79
CA ALA A 222 -25.46 14.53 -1.44
C ALA A 222 -26.24 13.28 -1.00
N GLY A 223 -26.47 12.38 -1.96
CA GLY A 223 -27.08 11.05 -1.76
C GLY A 223 -26.16 10.11 -1.00
N GLU A 224 -25.98 8.88 -1.48
CA GLU A 224 -25.02 7.96 -0.84
C GLU A 224 -23.58 8.43 -1.05
N ILE A 225 -22.78 8.35 0.01
CA ILE A 225 -21.36 8.69 -0.03
C ILE A 225 -20.57 7.42 0.25
N ASN A 226 -19.85 6.93 -0.75
CA ASN A 226 -18.98 5.76 -0.61
C ASN A 226 -17.52 6.18 -0.69
N ILE A 227 -16.64 5.44 -0.01
CA ILE A 227 -15.21 5.71 0.02
C ILE A 227 -14.45 4.54 -0.58
N LEU A 228 -13.47 4.86 -1.44
CA LEU A 228 -12.55 3.89 -2.00
C LEU A 228 -11.12 4.34 -1.73
N VAL A 229 -10.35 3.53 -0.98
CA VAL A 229 -8.97 3.87 -0.62
C VAL A 229 -7.95 2.85 -1.12
N ALA A 230 -6.73 3.30 -1.40
CA ALA A 230 -5.64 2.38 -1.70
C ALA A 230 -5.24 1.55 -0.47
N GLY A 231 -5.06 2.17 0.68
CA GLY A 231 -4.61 1.50 1.89
C GLY A 231 -5.55 1.65 3.08
N ARG A 232 -5.81 0.58 3.82
CA ARG A 232 -6.36 0.65 5.17
C ARG A 232 -5.22 0.61 6.19
N HIS A 233 -5.03 1.66 6.99
CA HIS A 233 -3.92 1.74 7.93
C HIS A 233 -4.18 1.06 9.28
N MET A 234 -3.50 -0.05 9.54
CA MET A 234 -3.65 -0.76 10.80
C MET A 234 -2.70 -0.23 11.87
N LEU A 235 -3.21 0.02 13.08
CA LEU A 235 -2.40 0.27 14.27
C LEU A 235 -1.85 -1.06 14.78
N PHE A 236 -0.59 -1.08 15.22
CA PHE A 236 0.02 -2.25 15.85
C PHE A 236 -0.83 -2.70 17.06
N GLY A 237 -1.18 -3.99 17.13
CA GLY A 237 -1.76 -4.63 18.33
C GLY A 237 -3.29 -4.79 18.41
N LYS A 238 -4.11 -4.23 17.52
CA LYS A 238 -5.60 -4.40 17.55
C LYS A 238 -6.16 -5.43 16.57
N TRP A 239 -5.27 -6.14 15.92
CA TRP A 239 -5.56 -7.17 14.96
C TRP A 239 -4.56 -8.28 15.30
N PRO A 240 -4.97 -9.54 15.58
CA PRO A 240 -4.06 -10.61 15.21
C PRO A 240 -3.87 -10.38 13.71
N VAL A 241 -2.70 -9.93 13.26
CA VAL A 241 -2.36 -10.05 11.83
C VAL A 241 -2.73 -11.51 11.51
N PRO A 242 -3.82 -11.82 10.76
CA PRO A 242 -4.38 -13.17 10.76
C PRO A 242 -3.43 -13.97 9.90
N GLY A 243 -2.39 -14.50 10.54
CA GLY A 243 -1.16 -14.80 9.84
C GLY A 243 -0.53 -13.55 9.22
N LEU A 244 0.77 -13.37 9.44
CA LEU A 244 1.63 -13.18 8.28
C LEU A 244 1.07 -14.09 7.18
N ILE A 245 0.73 -13.55 6.01
CA ILE A 245 0.40 -14.27 4.76
C ILE A 245 0.61 -15.76 4.99
N ASP A 246 -0.47 -16.58 5.09
CA ASP A 246 -0.37 -18.00 5.51
C ASP A 246 0.95 -18.55 4.95
N SER A 247 1.78 -19.22 5.75
CA SER A 247 3.08 -19.70 5.26
C SER A 247 2.98 -20.45 3.91
N LYS A 248 1.79 -20.94 3.54
CA LYS A 248 1.43 -21.51 2.23
C LYS A 248 1.23 -20.49 1.08
N GLU A 249 0.91 -19.24 1.36
CA GLU A 249 0.69 -18.10 0.43
C GLU A 249 1.94 -17.28 0.14
N LEU A 250 2.97 -17.31 1.00
CA LEU A 250 4.26 -16.64 0.78
C LEU A 250 5.05 -17.36 -0.33
N ASN A 251 4.62 -17.23 -1.58
CA ASN A 251 5.32 -17.82 -2.72
C ASN A 251 6.58 -17.01 -3.09
N PHE A 252 7.42 -17.61 -3.93
CA PHE A 252 8.65 -16.99 -4.39
C PHE A 252 8.43 -15.60 -4.98
N ASP A 253 7.44 -15.45 -5.87
CA ASP A 253 7.22 -14.23 -6.63
C ASP A 253 6.84 -13.05 -5.71
N TYR A 254 5.96 -13.27 -4.74
CA TYR A 254 5.61 -12.25 -3.76
C TYR A 254 6.85 -11.80 -2.95
N LEU A 255 7.59 -12.76 -2.42
CA LEU A 255 8.73 -12.50 -1.55
C LEU A 255 9.88 -11.83 -2.28
N ILE A 256 10.20 -12.31 -3.50
CA ILE A 256 11.29 -11.73 -4.27
C ILE A 256 10.95 -10.30 -4.67
N ILE A 257 9.70 -10.01 -5.04
CA ILE A 257 9.26 -8.63 -5.35
C ILE A 257 9.34 -7.75 -4.09
N TYR A 258 8.86 -8.25 -2.95
CA TYR A 258 8.94 -7.55 -1.67
C TYR A 258 10.37 -7.13 -1.31
N PHE A 259 11.34 -8.05 -1.40
CA PHE A 259 12.73 -7.74 -1.04
C PHE A 259 13.44 -6.94 -2.11
N SER A 260 13.27 -7.28 -3.38
CA SER A 260 13.95 -6.62 -4.50
C SER A 260 13.50 -5.19 -4.75
N ASN A 261 12.32 -4.82 -4.26
CA ASN A 261 11.72 -3.51 -4.49
C ASN A 261 11.73 -3.16 -6.00
N LEU A 262 11.50 -4.19 -6.84
CA LEU A 262 11.61 -4.14 -8.31
C LEU A 262 10.60 -3.19 -8.97
N ASP A 263 9.74 -2.56 -8.19
CA ASP A 263 8.76 -1.59 -8.65
C ASP A 263 9.27 -0.14 -8.66
N ILE A 264 10.51 0.12 -8.24
CA ILE A 264 11.09 1.48 -8.31
C ILE A 264 12.11 1.59 -9.46
N ASP A 265 12.81 0.51 -9.81
CA ASP A 265 13.73 0.52 -10.95
C ASP A 265 13.04 -0.11 -12.16
N ARG A 266 12.75 0.74 -13.17
CA ARG A 266 12.05 0.43 -14.43
C ARG A 266 12.73 -0.62 -15.33
N ASP A 267 13.48 -1.57 -14.81
CA ASP A 267 14.03 -2.58 -15.68
C ASP A 267 14.31 -3.92 -15.03
N TYR A 268 13.34 -4.82 -15.14
CA TYR A 268 13.59 -6.24 -15.05
C TYR A 268 14.75 -6.69 -15.99
N ARG A 269 15.03 -5.96 -17.08
CA ARG A 269 16.23 -6.19 -17.91
C ARG A 269 17.54 -5.90 -17.15
N LYS A 270 17.58 -4.93 -16.22
CA LYS A 270 18.78 -4.67 -15.40
C LYS A 270 19.13 -5.87 -14.52
N VAL A 271 18.13 -6.56 -13.94
CA VAL A 271 18.37 -7.80 -13.17
C VAL A 271 18.81 -8.93 -14.08
N ARG A 272 18.17 -9.11 -15.25
CA ARG A 272 18.57 -10.13 -16.23
C ARG A 272 20.01 -9.99 -16.71
N ASN A 273 20.51 -8.75 -16.82
CA ASN A 273 21.85 -8.45 -17.29
C ASN A 273 22.94 -8.64 -16.22
N VAL A 274 22.56 -8.83 -14.96
CA VAL A 274 23.54 -9.18 -13.91
C VAL A 274 24.06 -10.60 -14.17
N LYS A 275 25.39 -10.77 -14.15
CA LYS A 275 26.05 -12.07 -14.29
C LYS A 275 26.69 -12.48 -12.97
N LEU A 276 26.30 -13.64 -12.44
CA LEU A 276 27.00 -14.27 -11.34
C LEU A 276 28.21 -15.01 -11.94
N LYS A 277 29.42 -14.69 -11.49
CA LYS A 277 30.64 -15.43 -11.84
C LYS A 277 30.71 -16.76 -11.11
N THR A 278 30.25 -16.77 -9.86
CA THR A 278 30.13 -17.97 -9.05
C THR A 278 28.84 -17.93 -8.26
N LEU A 279 28.27 -19.10 -7.97
CA LEU A 279 27.23 -19.29 -6.98
C LEU A 279 27.53 -20.64 -6.31
N ARG A 280 27.77 -20.63 -5.00
CA ARG A 280 28.15 -21.83 -4.25
C ARG A 280 27.44 -21.87 -2.93
N MET A 281 26.90 -23.04 -2.59
CA MET A 281 26.43 -23.33 -1.24
C MET A 281 27.53 -24.03 -0.45
N ARG A 282 27.87 -23.50 0.71
CA ARG A 282 28.81 -24.10 1.68
C ARG A 282 28.00 -24.69 2.83
N ASN A 283 28.18 -25.98 3.07
CA ASN A 283 27.62 -26.72 4.21
C ASN A 283 26.09 -26.60 4.39
N HIS A 284 25.34 -26.25 3.35
CA HIS A 284 23.90 -25.91 3.43
C HIS A 284 23.53 -24.75 4.39
N GLU A 285 24.52 -24.05 4.93
CA GLU A 285 24.34 -22.96 5.90
C GLU A 285 24.72 -21.60 5.31
N THR A 286 25.62 -21.56 4.32
CA THR A 286 26.09 -20.29 3.73
C THR A 286 26.01 -20.32 2.22
N ILE A 287 25.46 -19.28 1.62
CA ILE A 287 25.44 -19.07 0.18
C ILE A 287 26.44 -17.98 -0.16
N VAL A 288 27.40 -18.27 -1.03
CA VAL A 288 28.40 -17.30 -1.48
C VAL A 288 28.34 -17.12 -2.99
N SER A 289 28.48 -15.89 -3.46
CA SER A 289 28.48 -15.57 -4.88
C SER A 289 29.42 -14.41 -5.17
N VAL A 290 30.17 -14.51 -6.27
CA VAL A 290 30.89 -13.39 -6.86
C VAL A 290 30.08 -12.90 -8.05
N ILE A 291 29.79 -11.61 -8.09
CA ILE A 291 28.87 -10.99 -9.04
C ILE A 291 29.63 -9.97 -9.89
N ALA A 292 29.53 -10.07 -11.21
CA ALA A 292 30.22 -9.15 -12.11
C ALA A 292 29.63 -7.73 -11.99
N GLY A 293 30.47 -6.76 -11.67
CA GLY A 293 30.13 -5.33 -11.70
C GLY A 293 30.71 -4.60 -12.91
N SER A 294 30.34 -3.33 -13.06
CA SER A 294 30.78 -2.49 -14.19
C SER A 294 32.23 -1.99 -14.07
N GLY A 295 32.89 -2.21 -12.94
CA GLY A 295 34.28 -1.80 -12.70
C GLY A 295 35.04 -2.74 -11.76
N GLN A 296 34.35 -3.31 -10.77
CA GLN A 296 34.88 -4.37 -9.92
C GLN A 296 33.81 -5.43 -9.68
N ASP A 297 34.22 -6.62 -9.28
CA ASP A 297 33.30 -7.66 -8.83
C ASP A 297 32.76 -7.33 -7.44
N TYR A 298 31.57 -7.83 -7.16
CA TYR A 298 30.90 -7.70 -5.88
C TYR A 298 30.76 -9.06 -5.21
N ASN A 299 31.01 -9.13 -3.91
CA ASN A 299 30.86 -10.33 -3.11
C ASN A 299 29.50 -10.34 -2.44
N LEU A 300 28.83 -11.50 -2.44
CA LEU A 300 27.61 -11.76 -1.71
C LEU A 300 27.83 -12.96 -0.81
N SER A 301 27.52 -12.81 0.47
CA SER A 301 27.42 -13.88 1.45
C SER A 301 26.04 -13.86 2.10
N ILE A 302 25.39 -15.01 2.21
CA ILE A 302 24.13 -15.19 2.94
C ILE A 302 24.35 -16.31 3.95
N ASP A 303 24.52 -15.94 5.22
CA ASP A 303 24.61 -16.87 6.35
C ASP A 303 23.20 -17.15 6.87
N LEU A 304 22.68 -18.34 6.54
CA LEU A 304 21.34 -18.76 6.92
C LEU A 304 21.23 -19.07 8.42
N LYS A 305 22.35 -19.45 9.06
CA LYS A 305 22.39 -19.85 10.47
C LYS A 305 22.37 -18.63 11.37
N ASN A 306 23.25 -17.67 11.09
CA ASN A 306 23.36 -16.42 11.84
C ASN A 306 22.40 -15.34 11.33
N ARG A 307 21.69 -15.59 10.22
CA ARG A 307 20.72 -14.68 9.60
C ARG A 307 21.34 -13.37 9.14
N ILE A 308 22.53 -13.47 8.56
CA ILE A 308 23.31 -12.32 8.07
C ILE A 308 23.35 -12.36 6.55
N ILE A 309 23.09 -11.22 5.91
CA ILE A 309 23.37 -11.01 4.49
C ILE A 309 24.40 -9.90 4.33
N THR A 310 25.50 -10.26 3.69
CA THR A 310 26.62 -9.35 3.46
C THR A 310 26.82 -9.14 1.97
N HIS A 311 26.90 -7.88 1.55
CA HIS A 311 27.15 -7.53 0.17
C HIS A 311 27.83 -6.16 0.04
N ASP A 312 28.72 -6.02 -0.93
CA ASP A 312 29.64 -4.89 -1.07
C ASP A 312 29.29 -3.94 -2.24
N CYS A 313 28.17 -4.15 -2.96
CA CYS A 313 27.86 -3.26 -4.09
C CYS A 313 27.38 -1.86 -3.62
N PRO A 314 27.74 -0.78 -4.33
CA PRO A 314 27.45 0.59 -3.89
C PRO A 314 25.97 0.88 -3.60
N ASN A 315 25.04 0.39 -4.44
CA ASN A 315 23.61 0.59 -4.21
C ASN A 315 23.14 -0.12 -2.94
N TYR A 316 23.69 -1.29 -2.64
CA TYR A 316 23.33 -2.02 -1.43
C TYR A 316 23.86 -1.33 -0.18
N ILE A 317 25.15 -0.96 -0.16
CA ILE A 317 25.79 -0.27 0.96
C ILE A 317 25.07 1.06 1.28
N ASN A 318 24.82 1.87 0.26
CA ASN A 318 24.34 3.24 0.47
C ASN A 318 22.84 3.32 0.76
N GLU A 319 22.06 2.40 0.17
CA GLU A 319 20.59 2.48 0.18
C GLU A 319 19.93 1.21 0.72
N ARG A 320 20.21 0.03 0.14
CA ARG A 320 19.35 -1.15 0.34
C ARG A 320 19.51 -1.79 1.72
N LYS A 321 20.73 -1.85 2.27
CA LYS A 321 20.98 -2.47 3.58
C LYS A 321 20.19 -1.80 4.71
N LYS A 322 20.10 -0.46 4.68
CA LYS A 322 19.41 0.36 5.69
C LYS A 322 17.91 0.09 5.79
N ILE A 323 17.30 -0.39 4.70
CA ILE A 323 15.86 -0.70 4.63
C ILE A 323 15.61 -2.21 4.53
N LYS A 324 16.63 -3.04 4.78
CA LYS A 324 16.61 -4.51 4.67
C LYS A 324 15.98 -4.99 3.35
N LYS A 325 16.42 -4.39 2.22
CA LYS A 325 16.00 -4.73 0.86
C LYS A 325 17.16 -5.25 0.02
N PHE A 326 16.84 -5.88 -1.09
CA PHE A 326 17.80 -6.38 -2.05
C PHE A 326 18.10 -5.33 -3.12
N CYS A 327 19.34 -5.30 -3.58
CA CYS A 327 19.70 -4.66 -4.84
C CYS A 327 19.43 -5.61 -6.03
N LYS A 328 19.68 -5.14 -7.25
CA LYS A 328 19.56 -5.99 -8.46
C LYS A 328 20.45 -7.24 -8.41
N HIS A 329 21.60 -7.18 -7.74
CA HIS A 329 22.56 -8.29 -7.67
C HIS A 329 22.06 -9.41 -6.74
N ILE A 330 21.65 -9.07 -5.52
CA ILE A 330 21.05 -10.03 -4.58
C ILE A 330 19.77 -10.62 -5.18
N THR A 331 18.95 -9.80 -5.83
CA THR A 331 17.75 -10.28 -6.53
C THR A 331 18.09 -11.31 -7.61
N LYS A 332 19.13 -11.05 -8.41
CA LYS A 332 19.63 -12.01 -9.41
C LYS A 332 20.14 -13.29 -8.76
N ALA A 333 20.87 -13.20 -7.64
CA ALA A 333 21.32 -14.36 -6.89
C ALA A 333 20.14 -15.24 -6.47
N PHE A 334 19.09 -14.68 -5.86
CA PHE A 334 17.89 -15.45 -5.50
C PHE A 334 17.16 -16.06 -6.72
N LEU A 335 17.13 -15.38 -7.86
CA LEU A 335 16.56 -15.93 -9.09
C LEU A 335 17.38 -17.09 -9.67
N ASP A 336 18.69 -17.09 -9.51
CA ASP A 336 19.54 -18.18 -9.99
C ASP A 336 19.62 -19.33 -8.97
N ILE A 337 19.59 -19.05 -7.66
CA ILE A 337 19.40 -20.08 -6.61
C ILE A 337 18.07 -20.83 -6.82
N LYS A 338 16.99 -20.11 -7.19
CA LYS A 338 15.72 -20.75 -7.56
C LYS A 338 15.90 -21.78 -8.68
N LYS A 339 16.73 -21.49 -9.69
CA LYS A 339 16.97 -22.40 -10.82
C LYS A 339 17.83 -23.59 -10.42
N GLU A 340 18.85 -23.38 -9.59
CA GLU A 340 19.80 -24.43 -9.20
C GLU A 340 19.25 -25.35 -8.09
N SER A 341 18.56 -24.79 -7.11
CA SER A 341 18.13 -25.50 -5.88
C SER A 341 16.62 -25.68 -5.76
N GLY A 342 15.86 -25.17 -6.73
CA GLY A 342 14.40 -25.25 -6.77
C GLY A 342 13.68 -24.13 -6.03
N GLU A 343 12.44 -23.87 -6.44
CA GLU A 343 11.62 -22.77 -5.93
C GLU A 343 11.30 -22.91 -4.44
N GLN A 344 10.95 -24.12 -3.99
CA GLN A 344 10.56 -24.36 -2.60
C GLN A 344 11.68 -24.01 -1.62
N TYR A 345 12.91 -24.42 -1.94
CA TYR A 345 14.09 -24.16 -1.12
C TYR A 345 14.31 -22.66 -0.93
N VAL A 346 14.38 -21.91 -2.03
CA VAL A 346 14.66 -20.47 -1.96
C VAL A 346 13.48 -19.70 -1.34
N THR A 347 12.26 -20.17 -1.57
CA THR A 347 11.06 -19.62 -0.94
C THR A 347 11.14 -19.74 0.58
N ASN A 348 11.63 -20.86 1.12
CA ASN A 348 11.79 -21.03 2.56
C ASN A 348 12.83 -20.05 3.15
N ILE A 349 13.92 -19.77 2.42
CA ILE A 349 14.91 -18.76 2.84
C ILE A 349 14.26 -17.38 2.90
N LEU A 350 13.60 -16.97 1.82
CA LEU A 350 12.93 -15.67 1.75
C LEU A 350 11.80 -15.55 2.78
N LYS A 351 11.06 -16.63 3.08
CA LYS A 351 10.09 -16.68 4.17
C LYS A 351 10.77 -16.43 5.50
N SER A 352 11.87 -17.11 5.79
CA SER A 352 12.62 -16.90 7.03
C SER A 352 13.06 -15.44 7.18
N MET A 353 13.56 -14.83 6.11
CA MET A 353 13.92 -13.41 6.07
C MET A 353 12.71 -12.50 6.30
N TYR A 354 11.57 -12.79 5.68
CA TYR A 354 10.38 -11.95 5.76
C TYR A 354 9.71 -12.02 7.13
N LEU A 355 9.56 -13.24 7.66
CA LEU A 355 8.90 -13.50 8.95
C LEU A 355 9.74 -13.02 10.13
N ASN A 356 11.07 -13.06 10.02
CA ASN A 356 11.99 -12.68 11.09
C ASN A 356 12.86 -11.48 10.68
N LEU A 357 12.29 -10.52 9.94
CA LEU A 357 13.04 -9.43 9.31
C LEU A 357 13.86 -8.62 10.32
N ASP A 358 13.36 -8.46 11.55
CA ASP A 358 14.05 -7.74 12.62
C ASP A 358 15.30 -8.47 13.11
N GLU A 359 15.30 -9.81 13.08
CA GLU A 359 16.41 -10.69 13.47
C GLU A 359 17.44 -10.91 12.35
N TRP A 360 17.11 -10.56 11.11
CA TRP A 360 18.06 -10.64 10.00
C TRP A 360 18.93 -9.38 9.90
N GLU A 361 20.24 -9.56 9.82
CA GLU A 361 21.21 -8.46 9.71
C GLU A 361 21.64 -8.25 8.24
N PHE A 362 21.64 -6.99 7.81
CA PHE A 362 22.02 -6.59 6.45
C PHE A 362 23.29 -5.76 6.54
N GLU A 363 24.43 -6.41 6.30
CA GLU A 363 25.76 -5.87 6.53
C GLU A 363 26.50 -5.60 5.23
N SER A 364 27.55 -4.79 5.29
CA SER A 364 28.50 -4.62 4.19
C SER A 364 29.86 -5.13 4.64
N ASP A 365 30.53 -5.89 3.77
CA ASP A 365 31.93 -6.28 3.96
C ASP A 365 32.87 -5.07 3.97
#